data_AF-A0AAJ3MIZ6-F1
#
_entry.id   AF-A0AAJ3MIZ6-F1
#
_cell.length_a   1.000
_cell.length_b   1.000
_cell.length_c   1.000
_cell.angle_alpha   90.00
_cell.angle_beta   90.00
_cell.angle_gamma   90.00
#
_symmetry.space_group_name_H-M   'P 1'
#
loop_
_entity.id
_entity.type
_entity.pdbx_description
1 polymer ?
#
loop_
_entity_poly.entity_id
_entity_poly.type
_entity_poly.pdbx_seq_one_letter_code
_entity_poly.pdbx_strand_id
1 'polypeptide(L)'
;MEFLGAVGNSFSFLYNMVTGALILWVLTVTATASAVRSLAEGRGALWGAMISTVGAVIILLLIQLIGVPEDTINVLNNFIIMTLGGLGSGLLAVALVTKPNAVEALKFKRALFNILDYAFVWLGLSSLSMIFLFLISKLSGRIVATDHALGIMLITFLFTFLSIVLLECRNKFAKWGESVGLGLFLILVVLLVLYVGTLASVWSKAPGWILTLNSLVACSIVSTSLYYRRRGAAPLLQP
;
A
#
# COMPACT_ATOMS: atom_id res chain seq x y z
N MET A 1 44.19 -0.10 14.36
CA MET A 1 42.97 0.05 15.19
C MET A 1 41.77 0.60 14.40
N GLU A 2 41.96 1.37 13.33
CA GLU A 2 40.85 1.88 12.50
C GLU A 2 40.08 0.80 11.70
N PHE A 3 40.76 -0.27 11.29
CA PHE A 3 40.14 -1.37 10.52
C PHE A 3 39.10 -2.17 11.34
N LEU A 4 39.33 -2.34 12.65
CA LEU A 4 38.38 -3.01 13.55
C LEU A 4 37.19 -2.11 13.92
N GLY A 5 37.39 -0.80 14.00
CA GLY A 5 36.33 0.18 14.22
C GLY A 5 35.37 0.30 13.02
N ALA A 6 35.90 0.24 11.80
CA ALA A 6 35.09 0.22 10.58
C ALA A 6 34.24 -1.06 10.48
N VAL A 7 34.82 -2.23 10.75
CA VAL A 7 34.10 -3.52 10.74
C VAL A 7 33.04 -3.59 11.85
N GLY A 8 33.33 -3.10 13.05
CA GLY A 8 32.36 -3.04 14.15
C GLY A 8 31.16 -2.14 13.84
N ASN A 9 31.39 -0.98 13.22
CA ASN A 9 30.32 -0.08 12.80
C ASN A 9 29.46 -0.69 11.68
N SER A 10 30.07 -1.34 10.68
CA SER A 10 29.33 -2.05 9.62
C SER A 10 28.50 -3.21 10.15
N PHE A 11 29.01 -3.98 11.13
CA PHE A 11 28.28 -5.09 11.73
C PHE A 11 27.10 -4.62 12.60
N SER A 12 27.30 -3.54 13.38
CA SER A 12 26.23 -2.95 14.19
C SER A 12 25.12 -2.33 13.33
N PHE A 13 25.48 -1.74 12.19
CA PHE A 13 24.54 -1.20 11.20
C PHE A 13 23.70 -2.31 10.56
N LEU A 14 24.35 -3.38 10.07
CA LEU A 14 23.68 -4.56 9.54
C LEU A 14 22.75 -5.23 10.56
N TYR A 15 23.22 -5.36 11.81
CA TYR A 15 22.44 -5.91 12.90
C TYR A 15 21.18 -5.07 13.19
N ASN A 16 21.32 -3.75 13.30
CA ASN A 16 20.17 -2.85 13.53
C ASN A 16 19.17 -2.88 12.37
N MET A 17 19.65 -3.05 11.14
CA MET A 17 18.82 -3.10 9.94
C MET A 17 18.03 -4.40 9.81
N VAL A 18 18.67 -5.55 10.02
CA VAL A 18 18.00 -6.86 10.08
C VAL A 18 17.01 -6.88 11.24
N THR A 19 17.39 -6.32 12.39
CA THR A 19 16.51 -6.18 13.56
C THR A 19 15.29 -5.32 13.22
N GLY A 20 15.44 -4.23 12.46
CA GLY A 20 14.33 -3.39 12.01
C GLY A 20 13.31 -4.14 11.14
N ALA A 21 13.77 -4.93 10.16
CA ALA A 21 12.91 -5.77 9.33
C ALA A 21 12.18 -6.84 10.15
N LEU A 22 12.86 -7.46 11.13
CA LEU A 22 12.27 -8.45 12.04
C LEU A 22 11.25 -7.81 13.00
N ILE A 23 11.49 -6.60 13.50
CA ILE A 23 10.52 -5.86 14.31
C ILE A 23 9.26 -5.58 13.49
N LEU A 24 9.40 -5.11 12.25
CA LEU A 24 8.25 -4.88 11.36
C LEU A 24 7.50 -6.18 11.04
N TRP A 25 8.22 -7.30 10.93
CA TRP A 25 7.62 -8.62 10.80
C TRP A 25 6.79 -8.98 12.04
N VAL A 26 7.33 -8.84 13.26
CA VAL A 26 6.60 -9.09 14.52
C VAL A 26 5.36 -8.20 14.60
N LEU A 27 5.49 -6.91 14.29
CA LEU A 27 4.36 -5.97 14.27
C LEU A 27 3.30 -6.38 13.26
N THR A 28 3.71 -6.85 12.08
CA THR A 28 2.78 -7.34 11.05
C THR A 28 2.05 -8.59 11.53
N VAL A 29 2.75 -9.58 12.07
CA VAL A 29 2.14 -10.82 12.57
C VAL A 29 1.18 -10.54 13.71
N THR A 30 1.56 -9.68 14.66
CA THR A 30 0.70 -9.30 15.80
C THR A 30 -0.52 -8.51 15.36
N ALA A 31 -0.38 -7.57 14.43
CA ALA A 31 -1.51 -6.85 13.84
C ALA A 31 -2.46 -7.80 13.10
N THR A 32 -1.93 -8.74 12.31
CA THR A 32 -2.71 -9.78 11.63
C THR A 32 -3.46 -10.64 12.64
N ALA A 33 -2.78 -11.16 13.66
CA ALA A 33 -3.42 -11.99 14.69
C ALA A 33 -4.51 -11.21 15.47
N SER A 34 -4.26 -9.94 15.76
CA SER A 34 -5.25 -9.05 16.39
C SER A 34 -6.48 -8.87 15.50
N ALA A 35 -6.29 -8.64 14.19
CA ALA A 35 -7.40 -8.52 13.24
C ALA A 35 -8.21 -9.82 13.13
N VAL A 36 -7.53 -10.97 13.08
CA VAL A 36 -8.16 -12.29 13.05
C VAL A 36 -8.98 -12.55 14.32
N ARG A 37 -8.47 -12.15 15.49
CA ARG A 37 -9.11 -12.40 16.79
C ARG A 37 -10.25 -11.43 17.12
N SER A 38 -10.16 -10.18 16.66
CA SER A 38 -11.10 -9.11 17.02
C SER A 38 -12.34 -9.06 16.14
N LEU A 39 -12.33 -9.74 15.00
CA LEU A 39 -13.42 -9.72 14.01
C LEU A 39 -13.96 -11.15 13.81
N ALA A 40 -15.24 -11.28 13.43
CA ALA A 40 -15.81 -12.61 13.18
C ALA A 40 -15.01 -13.38 12.12
N GLU A 41 -14.99 -14.71 12.24
CA GLU A 41 -14.06 -15.64 11.57
C GLU A 41 -13.69 -15.27 10.12
N GLY A 42 -14.67 -15.04 9.23
CA GLY A 42 -14.38 -14.69 7.82
C GLY A 42 -13.83 -13.27 7.61
N ARG A 43 -14.23 -12.30 8.46
CA ARG A 43 -13.78 -10.90 8.39
C ARG A 43 -12.37 -10.73 8.95
N GLY A 44 -12.11 -11.38 10.08
CA GLY A 44 -10.80 -11.38 10.70
C GLY A 44 -9.76 -12.04 9.78
N ALA A 45 -10.14 -13.14 9.13
CA ALA A 45 -9.31 -13.80 8.14
C ALA A 45 -9.02 -12.90 6.93
N LEU A 46 -10.01 -12.20 6.37
CA LEU A 46 -9.75 -11.30 5.22
C LEU A 46 -8.85 -10.12 5.58
N TRP A 47 -9.12 -9.43 6.70
CA TRP A 47 -8.25 -8.33 7.16
C TRP A 47 -6.86 -8.83 7.51
N GLY A 48 -6.77 -9.99 8.14
CA GLY A 48 -5.49 -10.62 8.44
C GLY A 48 -4.70 -10.93 7.17
N ALA A 49 -5.35 -11.43 6.13
CA ALA A 49 -4.72 -11.65 4.82
C ALA A 49 -4.22 -10.33 4.21
N MET A 50 -5.04 -9.27 4.26
CA MET A 50 -4.67 -7.94 3.75
C MET A 50 -3.48 -7.34 4.51
N ILE A 51 -3.52 -7.36 5.85
CA ILE A 51 -2.43 -6.85 6.71
C ILE A 51 -1.15 -7.64 6.48
N SER A 52 -1.23 -8.97 6.42
CA SER A 52 -0.07 -9.83 6.16
C SER A 52 0.56 -9.54 4.80
N THR A 53 -0.26 -9.38 3.76
CA THR A 53 0.22 -9.08 2.39
C THR A 53 0.87 -7.70 2.32
N VAL A 54 0.24 -6.68 2.87
CA VAL A 54 0.78 -5.30 2.87
C VAL A 54 2.05 -5.22 3.71
N GLY A 55 2.05 -5.82 4.89
CA GLY A 55 3.23 -5.85 5.75
C GLY A 55 4.40 -6.59 5.10
N ALA A 56 4.15 -7.72 4.43
CA ALA A 56 5.18 -8.43 3.67
C ALA A 56 5.80 -7.52 2.60
N VAL A 57 4.97 -6.84 1.80
CA VAL A 57 5.46 -5.92 0.75
C VAL A 57 6.28 -4.78 1.34
N ILE A 58 5.83 -4.16 2.43
CA ILE A 58 6.57 -3.08 3.11
C ILE A 58 7.94 -3.58 3.58
N ILE A 59 7.99 -4.75 4.22
CA ILE A 59 9.23 -5.32 4.74
C ILE A 59 10.18 -5.67 3.60
N LEU A 60 9.68 -6.30 2.51
CA LEU A 60 10.50 -6.64 1.35
C LEU A 60 11.09 -5.40 0.67
N LEU A 61 10.30 -4.34 0.51
CA LEU A 61 10.80 -3.06 -0.02
C LEU A 61 11.87 -2.46 0.90
N LEU A 62 11.63 -2.47 2.21
CA LEU A 62 12.58 -1.97 3.20
C LEU A 62 13.90 -2.73 3.12
N ILE A 63 13.87 -4.06 3.01
CA ILE A 63 15.08 -4.89 2.86
C ILE A 63 15.86 -4.51 1.60
N GLN A 64 15.18 -4.29 0.47
CA GLN A 64 15.83 -3.86 -0.77
C GLN A 64 16.48 -2.48 -0.66
N LEU A 65 15.86 -1.56 0.07
CA LEU A 65 16.35 -0.19 0.28
C LEU A 65 17.57 -0.11 1.20
N ILE A 66 17.76 -1.11 2.07
CA ILE A 66 18.72 -1.08 3.17
C ILE A 66 20.13 -1.54 2.77
N GLY A 67 20.29 -2.17 1.60
CA GLY A 67 21.63 -2.52 1.06
C GLY A 67 22.37 -3.59 1.88
N VAL A 68 21.64 -4.60 2.36
CA VAL A 68 22.18 -5.75 3.08
C VAL A 68 22.95 -6.69 2.11
N PRO A 69 23.97 -7.46 2.55
CA PRO A 69 24.59 -8.51 1.72
C PRO A 69 23.56 -9.43 1.07
N GLU A 70 23.79 -9.77 -0.20
CA GLU A 70 22.85 -10.49 -1.06
C GLU A 70 22.38 -11.83 -0.45
N ASP A 71 23.29 -12.58 0.18
CA ASP A 71 22.96 -13.82 0.87
C ASP A 71 21.96 -13.61 2.02
N THR A 72 22.12 -12.53 2.77
CA THR A 72 21.22 -12.19 3.88
C THR A 72 19.88 -11.64 3.36
N ILE A 73 19.89 -10.88 2.26
CA ILE A 73 18.67 -10.46 1.56
C ILE A 73 17.85 -11.68 1.14
N ASN A 74 18.48 -12.67 0.53
CA ASN A 74 17.80 -13.86 0.02
C ASN A 74 17.16 -14.67 1.15
N VAL A 75 17.88 -14.87 2.26
CA VAL A 75 17.35 -15.55 3.44
C VAL A 75 16.16 -14.78 4.03
N LEU A 76 16.28 -13.46 4.19
CA LEU A 76 15.24 -12.65 4.79
C LEU A 76 14.02 -12.54 3.89
N ASN A 77 14.20 -12.36 2.57
CA ASN A 77 13.10 -12.37 1.61
C ASN A 77 12.34 -13.70 1.64
N ASN A 78 13.06 -14.83 1.62
CA ASN A 78 12.44 -16.14 1.70
C ASN A 78 11.68 -16.34 3.01
N PHE A 79 12.27 -15.93 4.14
CA PHE A 79 11.61 -15.98 5.44
C PHE A 79 10.31 -15.16 5.44
N ILE A 80 10.34 -13.92 4.94
CA ILE A 80 9.17 -13.04 4.88
C ILE A 80 8.10 -13.60 3.94
N ILE A 81 8.47 -14.07 2.75
CA ILE A 81 7.54 -14.64 1.77
C ILE A 81 6.89 -15.91 2.32
N MET A 82 7.66 -16.82 2.92
CA MET A 82 7.12 -18.07 3.47
C MET A 82 6.20 -17.81 4.67
N THR A 83 6.61 -16.92 5.59
CA THR A 83 5.83 -16.67 6.81
C THR A 83 4.60 -15.81 6.54
N LEU A 84 4.78 -14.60 6.00
CA LEU A 84 3.67 -13.66 5.79
C LEU A 84 2.87 -13.97 4.52
N GLY A 85 3.52 -14.48 3.47
CA GLY A 85 2.80 -14.95 2.26
C GLY A 85 2.02 -16.24 2.54
N GLY A 86 2.60 -17.19 3.27
CA GLY A 86 1.90 -18.40 3.72
C GLY A 86 0.74 -18.09 4.67
N LEU A 87 0.96 -17.20 5.65
CA LEU A 87 -0.09 -16.75 6.57
C LEU A 87 -1.20 -15.99 5.83
N GLY A 88 -0.83 -15.07 4.93
CA GLY A 88 -1.80 -14.28 4.17
C GLY A 88 -2.66 -15.14 3.24
N SER A 89 -2.07 -16.08 2.51
CA SER A 89 -2.79 -17.01 1.64
C SER A 89 -3.67 -18.00 2.42
N GLY A 90 -3.19 -18.51 3.56
CA GLY A 90 -3.98 -19.38 4.44
C GLY A 90 -5.21 -18.66 5.01
N LEU A 91 -5.03 -17.41 5.48
CA LEU A 91 -6.14 -16.59 5.97
C LEU A 91 -7.10 -16.21 4.84
N LEU A 92 -6.60 -15.97 3.63
CA LEU A 92 -7.45 -15.73 2.46
C LEU A 92 -8.31 -16.96 2.14
N ALA A 93 -7.75 -18.16 2.20
CA ALA A 93 -8.50 -19.40 2.00
C ALA A 93 -9.59 -19.58 3.08
N VAL A 94 -9.28 -19.31 4.35
CA VAL A 94 -10.27 -19.34 5.45
C VAL A 94 -11.39 -18.33 5.19
N ALA A 95 -11.04 -17.10 4.77
CA ALA A 95 -12.02 -16.07 4.48
C ALA A 95 -13.01 -16.47 3.36
N LEU A 96 -12.53 -17.20 2.35
CA LEU A 96 -13.35 -17.66 1.23
C LEU A 96 -14.33 -18.81 1.59
N VAL A 97 -14.00 -19.63 2.58
CA VAL A 97 -14.82 -20.79 3.00
C VAL A 97 -15.82 -20.42 4.10
N THR A 98 -15.54 -19.36 4.87
CA THR A 98 -16.38 -18.97 6.00
C THR A 98 -17.65 -18.25 5.52
N LYS A 99 -18.83 -18.80 5.81
CA LYS A 99 -20.11 -18.16 5.46
C LYS A 99 -20.35 -16.93 6.34
N PRO A 100 -20.44 -15.71 5.77
CA PRO A 100 -20.60 -14.52 6.58
C PRO A 100 -22.06 -14.29 6.95
N ASN A 101 -22.28 -13.67 8.11
CA ASN A 101 -23.58 -13.21 8.55
C ASN A 101 -24.04 -12.03 7.65
N ALA A 102 -25.23 -12.11 7.05
CA ALA A 102 -25.60 -11.27 5.89
C ALA A 102 -25.56 -9.74 6.15
N VAL A 103 -26.00 -9.31 7.33
CA VAL A 103 -26.02 -7.88 7.73
C VAL A 103 -24.60 -7.35 7.92
N GLU A 104 -23.72 -8.17 8.47
CA GLU A 104 -22.35 -7.81 8.77
C GLU A 104 -21.45 -7.85 7.52
N ALA A 105 -21.69 -8.81 6.62
CA ALA A 105 -21.05 -8.90 5.31
C ALA A 105 -21.29 -7.62 4.50
N LEU A 106 -22.52 -7.09 4.53
CA LEU A 106 -22.87 -5.86 3.83
C LEU A 106 -22.15 -4.63 4.39
N LYS A 107 -22.09 -4.50 5.73
CA LYS A 107 -21.35 -3.42 6.40
C LYS A 107 -19.86 -3.48 6.09
N PHE A 108 -19.29 -4.68 6.13
CA PHE A 108 -17.90 -4.93 5.80
C PHE A 108 -17.57 -4.59 4.35
N LYS A 109 -18.37 -5.10 3.41
CA LYS A 109 -18.25 -4.83 1.97
C LYS A 109 -18.26 -3.33 1.70
N ARG A 110 -19.17 -2.59 2.36
CA ARG A 110 -19.25 -1.13 2.25
C ARG A 110 -18.00 -0.44 2.82
N ALA A 111 -17.49 -0.89 3.97
CA ALA A 111 -16.27 -0.34 4.56
C ALA A 111 -15.04 -0.58 3.67
N LEU A 112 -14.86 -1.82 3.18
CA LEU A 112 -13.76 -2.18 2.28
C LEU A 112 -13.78 -1.33 1.02
N PHE A 113 -14.93 -1.22 0.35
CA PHE A 113 -15.04 -0.42 -0.87
C PHE A 113 -14.84 1.07 -0.62
N ASN A 114 -15.31 1.60 0.52
CA ASN A 114 -15.03 2.99 0.86
C ASN A 114 -13.52 3.23 1.07
N ILE A 115 -12.82 2.32 1.74
CA ILE A 115 -11.37 2.43 1.95
C ILE A 115 -10.62 2.35 0.61
N LEU A 116 -10.99 1.40 -0.25
CA LEU A 116 -10.41 1.27 -1.58
C LEU A 116 -10.65 2.53 -2.41
N ASP A 117 -11.86 3.07 -2.40
CA ASP A 117 -12.21 4.30 -3.11
C ASP A 117 -11.33 5.48 -2.67
N TYR A 118 -11.22 5.73 -1.35
CA TYR A 118 -10.32 6.76 -0.83
C TYR A 118 -8.85 6.51 -1.20
N ALA A 119 -8.40 5.26 -1.15
CA ALA A 119 -7.01 4.92 -1.47
C ALA A 119 -6.69 5.12 -2.95
N PHE A 120 -7.60 4.73 -3.86
CA PHE A 120 -7.43 4.94 -5.30
C PHE A 120 -7.53 6.43 -5.67
N VAL A 121 -8.44 7.19 -5.05
CA VAL A 121 -8.53 8.64 -5.25
C VAL A 121 -7.24 9.32 -4.78
N TRP A 122 -6.72 8.95 -3.61
CA TRP A 122 -5.44 9.47 -3.13
C TRP A 122 -4.30 9.14 -4.07
N LEU A 123 -4.18 7.88 -4.51
CA LEU A 123 -3.10 7.43 -5.39
C LEU A 123 -3.20 8.06 -6.78
N GLY A 124 -4.41 8.23 -7.31
CA GLY A 124 -4.67 8.89 -8.57
C GLY A 124 -4.31 10.37 -8.55
N LEU A 125 -4.77 11.12 -7.54
CA LEU A 125 -4.42 12.54 -7.40
C LEU A 125 -2.92 12.74 -7.11
N SER A 126 -2.33 11.87 -6.30
CA SER A 126 -0.90 11.94 -5.97
C SER A 126 -0.05 11.62 -7.19
N SER A 127 -0.37 10.57 -7.96
CA SER A 127 0.31 10.27 -9.23
C SER A 127 0.16 11.39 -10.26
N LEU A 128 -1.05 11.95 -10.40
CA LEU A 128 -1.29 13.11 -11.29
C LEU A 128 -0.43 14.32 -10.89
N SER A 129 -0.39 14.66 -9.61
CA SER A 129 0.43 15.78 -9.12
C SER A 129 1.92 15.57 -9.39
N MET A 130 2.41 14.32 -9.30
CA MET A 130 3.78 13.96 -9.62
C MET A 130 4.07 14.05 -11.13
N ILE A 131 3.12 13.66 -11.99
CA ILE A 131 3.24 13.85 -13.45
C ILE A 131 3.42 15.34 -13.77
N PHE A 132 2.61 16.23 -13.17
CA PHE A 132 2.77 17.67 -13.35
C PHE A 132 4.13 18.17 -12.88
N LEU A 133 4.56 17.75 -11.68
CA LEU A 133 5.89 18.11 -11.17
C LEU A 133 7.00 17.68 -12.14
N PHE A 134 6.94 16.46 -12.66
CA PHE A 134 7.93 15.93 -13.60
C PHE A 134 7.92 16.66 -14.94
N LEU A 135 6.74 16.98 -15.48
CA LEU A 135 6.60 17.75 -16.72
C LEU A 135 7.15 19.18 -16.56
N ILE A 136 6.75 19.90 -15.50
CA ILE A 136 7.23 21.26 -15.22
C ILE A 136 8.75 21.27 -15.01
N SER A 137 9.26 20.28 -14.29
CA SER A 137 10.71 20.12 -14.08
C SER A 137 11.43 19.91 -15.43
N LYS A 138 10.91 19.05 -16.30
CA LYS A 138 11.46 18.80 -17.64
C LYS A 138 11.42 20.06 -18.52
N LEU A 139 10.32 20.81 -18.50
CA LEU A 139 10.14 22.07 -19.23
C LEU A 139 11.10 23.17 -18.74
N SER A 140 11.38 23.22 -17.45
CA SER A 140 12.32 24.17 -16.84
C SER A 140 13.80 23.77 -16.96
N GLY A 141 14.11 22.67 -17.66
CA GLY A 141 15.47 22.16 -17.82
C GLY A 141 16.06 21.50 -16.57
N ARG A 142 15.29 21.39 -15.49
CA ARG A 142 15.66 20.67 -14.26
C ARG A 142 15.21 19.22 -14.37
N ILE A 143 16.10 18.31 -14.74
CA ILE A 143 15.75 16.88 -14.88
C ILE A 143 15.60 16.24 -13.49
N VAL A 144 14.40 16.38 -12.91
CA VAL A 144 14.01 15.77 -11.63
C VAL A 144 13.70 14.28 -11.80
N ALA A 145 13.17 13.84 -12.94
CA ALA A 145 12.76 12.45 -13.17
C ALA A 145 13.17 11.94 -14.56
N THR A 146 13.32 10.62 -14.71
CA THR A 146 13.54 9.94 -16.00
C THR A 146 12.24 9.75 -16.76
N ASP A 147 12.30 9.52 -18.07
CA ASP A 147 11.10 9.21 -18.87
C ASP A 147 10.41 7.92 -18.40
N HIS A 148 11.18 6.96 -17.89
CA HIS A 148 10.65 5.76 -17.24
C HIS A 148 9.81 6.09 -15.99
N ALA A 149 10.29 6.98 -15.12
CA ALA A 149 9.54 7.41 -13.92
C ALA A 149 8.23 8.11 -14.29
N LEU A 150 8.24 8.94 -15.34
CA LEU A 150 7.03 9.58 -15.85
C LEU A 150 6.05 8.53 -16.42
N GLY A 151 6.55 7.55 -17.18
CA GLY A 151 5.74 6.44 -17.69
C GLY A 151 5.09 5.61 -16.60
N ILE A 152 5.81 5.27 -15.52
CA ILE A 152 5.26 4.53 -14.39
C ILE A 152 4.18 5.34 -13.67
N MET A 153 4.38 6.65 -13.45
CA MET A 153 3.36 7.51 -12.87
C MET A 153 2.09 7.60 -13.74
N LEU A 154 2.25 7.66 -15.07
CA LEU A 154 1.12 7.65 -16.00
C LEU A 154 0.35 6.33 -15.96
N ILE A 155 1.05 5.19 -15.98
CA ILE A 155 0.43 3.86 -15.84
C ILE A 155 -0.31 3.80 -14.50
N THR A 156 0.32 4.26 -13.42
CA THR A 156 -0.29 4.31 -12.09
C THR A 156 -1.58 5.11 -12.12
N PHE A 157 -1.56 6.32 -12.68
CA PHE A 157 -2.74 7.17 -12.83
C PHE A 157 -3.85 6.48 -13.64
N LEU A 158 -3.54 5.93 -14.82
CA LEU A 158 -4.54 5.28 -15.68
C LEU A 158 -5.18 4.06 -15.00
N PHE A 159 -4.40 3.22 -14.33
CA PHE A 159 -4.93 2.06 -13.61
C PHE A 159 -5.71 2.46 -12.36
N THR A 160 -5.32 3.52 -11.65
CA THR A 160 -6.14 4.07 -10.55
C THR A 160 -7.49 4.58 -11.06
N PHE A 161 -7.50 5.31 -12.19
CA PHE A 161 -8.73 5.79 -12.81
C PHE A 161 -9.64 4.64 -13.25
N LEU A 162 -9.07 3.62 -13.92
CA LEU A 162 -9.81 2.41 -14.28
C LEU A 162 -10.40 1.70 -13.05
N SER A 163 -9.64 1.64 -11.95
CA SER A 163 -10.09 1.03 -10.70
C SER A 163 -11.24 1.79 -10.05
N ILE A 164 -11.25 3.13 -10.12
CA ILE A 164 -12.37 3.96 -9.66
C ILE A 164 -13.62 3.69 -10.51
N VAL A 165 -13.48 3.62 -11.84
CA VAL A 165 -14.61 3.29 -12.74
C VAL A 165 -15.18 1.90 -12.42
N LEU A 166 -14.32 0.92 -12.12
CA LEU A 166 -14.75 -0.42 -11.69
C LEU A 166 -15.48 -0.38 -10.34
N LEU A 167 -15.04 0.47 -9.40
CA LEU A 167 -15.71 0.71 -8.12
C LEU A 167 -17.08 1.34 -8.28
N GLU A 168 -17.25 2.30 -9.19
CA GLU A 168 -18.55 2.89 -9.52
C GLU A 168 -19.48 1.85 -10.16
N CYS A 169 -18.92 0.96 -10.98
CA CYS A 169 -19.67 -0.14 -11.59
C CYS A 169 -19.98 -1.30 -10.63
N ARG A 170 -19.63 -1.22 -9.34
CA ARG A 170 -19.77 -2.31 -8.35
C ARG A 170 -21.18 -2.90 -8.27
N ASN A 171 -22.22 -2.08 -8.47
CA ASN A 171 -23.61 -2.53 -8.40
C ASN A 171 -23.94 -3.55 -9.50
N LYS A 172 -23.27 -3.46 -10.65
CA LYS A 172 -23.39 -4.44 -11.76
C LYS A 172 -22.69 -5.76 -11.45
N PHE A 173 -21.72 -5.75 -10.53
CA PHE A 173 -20.95 -6.92 -10.10
C PHE A 173 -21.40 -7.48 -8.75
N ALA A 174 -22.67 -7.29 -8.37
CA ALA A 174 -23.19 -7.72 -7.07
C ALA A 174 -22.88 -9.20 -6.74
N LYS A 175 -22.88 -10.08 -7.76
CA LYS A 175 -22.56 -11.51 -7.66
C LYS A 175 -21.07 -11.81 -7.39
N TRP A 176 -20.17 -10.90 -7.75
CA TRP A 176 -18.71 -11.07 -7.66
C TRP A 176 -18.05 -10.11 -6.65
N GLY A 177 -18.85 -9.41 -5.85
CA GLY A 177 -18.38 -8.23 -5.11
C GLY A 177 -17.19 -8.48 -4.17
N GLU A 178 -17.07 -9.66 -3.57
CA GLU A 178 -15.92 -9.96 -2.69
C GLU A 178 -14.64 -10.23 -3.51
N SER A 179 -14.73 -11.01 -4.59
CA SER A 179 -13.61 -11.26 -5.49
C SER A 179 -13.14 -9.99 -6.22
N VAL A 180 -14.08 -9.11 -6.60
CA VAL A 180 -13.76 -7.81 -7.20
C VAL A 180 -13.07 -6.90 -6.18
N GLY A 181 -13.56 -6.85 -4.93
CA GLY A 181 -12.92 -6.09 -3.86
C GLY A 181 -11.50 -6.58 -3.56
N LEU A 182 -11.29 -7.90 -3.54
CA LEU A 182 -9.96 -8.48 -3.36
C LEU A 182 -9.03 -8.19 -4.55
N GLY A 183 -9.51 -8.32 -5.78
CA GLY A 183 -8.74 -8.01 -6.98
C GLY A 183 -8.32 -6.54 -7.02
N LEU A 184 -9.23 -5.64 -6.68
CA LEU A 184 -8.95 -4.21 -6.55
C LEU A 184 -7.94 -3.93 -5.43
N PHE A 185 -8.04 -4.63 -4.30
CA PHE A 185 -7.04 -4.52 -3.24
C PHE A 185 -5.65 -4.95 -3.71
N LEU A 186 -5.53 -6.07 -4.43
CA LEU A 186 -4.26 -6.52 -4.98
C LEU A 186 -3.69 -5.54 -6.01
N ILE A 187 -4.55 -5.01 -6.90
CA ILE A 187 -4.17 -3.96 -7.85
C ILE A 187 -3.64 -2.74 -7.10
N LEU A 188 -4.34 -2.28 -6.05
CA LEU A 188 -3.91 -1.15 -5.23
C LEU A 188 -2.51 -1.39 -4.65
N VAL A 189 -2.22 -2.59 -4.13
CA VAL A 189 -0.91 -2.94 -3.59
C VAL A 189 0.18 -2.85 -4.66
N VAL A 190 -0.04 -3.42 -5.85
CA VAL A 190 0.91 -3.35 -6.97
C VAL A 190 1.16 -1.89 -7.39
N LEU A 191 0.10 -1.10 -7.54
CA LEU A 191 0.22 0.31 -7.92
C LEU A 191 0.94 1.14 -6.85
N LEU A 192 0.72 0.82 -5.56
CA LEU A 192 1.43 1.47 -4.46
C LEU A 192 2.94 1.18 -4.52
N VAL A 193 3.33 -0.07 -4.82
CA VAL A 193 4.74 -0.46 -5.00
C VAL A 193 5.37 0.33 -6.14
N LEU A 194 4.70 0.40 -7.30
CA LEU A 194 5.18 1.16 -8.45
C LEU A 194 5.31 2.65 -8.13
N TYR A 195 4.33 3.22 -7.43
CA TYR A 195 4.32 4.62 -7.03
C TYR A 195 5.47 4.94 -6.07
N VAL A 196 5.59 4.19 -4.96
CA VAL A 196 6.62 4.39 -3.94
C VAL A 196 8.01 4.13 -4.49
N GLY A 197 8.18 3.07 -5.30
CA GLY A 197 9.45 2.80 -5.97
C GLY A 197 9.86 3.95 -6.89
N THR A 198 8.91 4.54 -7.61
CA THR A 198 9.18 5.73 -8.43
C THR A 198 9.56 6.93 -7.57
N LEU A 199 8.84 7.18 -6.47
CA LEU A 199 9.19 8.26 -5.53
C LEU A 199 10.59 8.09 -4.94
N ALA A 200 10.95 6.87 -4.54
CA ALA A 200 12.28 6.56 -4.02
C ALA A 200 13.38 6.90 -5.05
N SER A 201 13.15 6.59 -6.33
CA SER A 201 14.11 6.88 -7.40
C SER A 201 14.38 8.38 -7.63
N VAL A 202 13.43 9.24 -7.27
CA VAL A 202 13.53 10.71 -7.41
C VAL A 202 13.67 11.46 -6.08
N TRP A 203 13.70 10.73 -4.96
CA TRP A 203 13.67 11.29 -3.61
C TRP A 203 14.82 12.24 -3.34
N SER A 204 16.04 11.89 -3.77
CA SER A 204 17.24 12.70 -3.58
C SER A 204 17.20 14.05 -4.28
N LYS A 205 16.34 14.21 -5.29
CA LYS A 205 16.28 15.41 -6.13
C LYS A 205 15.23 16.41 -5.67
N ALA A 206 14.10 15.94 -5.13
CA ALA A 206 12.97 16.81 -4.80
C ALA A 206 12.13 16.32 -3.60
N PRO A 207 12.74 16.02 -2.43
CA PRO A 207 12.01 15.41 -1.31
C PRO A 207 10.94 16.36 -0.75
N GLY A 208 11.22 17.66 -0.69
CA GLY A 208 10.27 18.66 -0.21
C GLY A 208 9.01 18.76 -1.07
N TRP A 209 9.15 18.74 -2.40
CA TRP A 209 8.00 18.78 -3.32
C TRP A 209 7.18 17.50 -3.24
N ILE A 210 7.84 16.34 -3.18
CA ILE A 210 7.17 15.03 -3.03
C ILE A 210 6.31 15.02 -1.77
N LEU A 211 6.88 15.39 -0.62
CA LEU A 211 6.17 15.43 0.66
C LEU A 211 5.01 16.43 0.63
N THR A 212 5.25 17.63 0.10
CA THR A 212 4.24 18.69 0.05
C THR A 212 3.04 18.29 -0.79
N LEU A 213 3.26 17.78 -2.01
CA LEU A 213 2.17 17.38 -2.91
C LEU A 213 1.37 16.21 -2.33
N ASN A 214 2.03 15.17 -1.82
CA ASN A 214 1.35 14.03 -1.19
C ASN A 214 0.55 14.43 0.05
N SER A 215 1.11 15.33 0.88
CA SER A 215 0.43 15.84 2.07
C SER A 215 -0.76 16.72 1.71
N LEU A 216 -0.64 17.56 0.67
CA LEU A 216 -1.74 18.38 0.18
C LEU A 216 -2.89 17.52 -0.35
N VAL A 217 -2.59 16.45 -1.09
CA VAL A 217 -3.60 15.50 -1.57
C VAL A 217 -4.25 14.76 -0.39
N ALA A 218 -3.48 14.30 0.60
CA ALA A 218 -4.05 13.68 1.79
C ALA A 218 -4.96 14.65 2.58
N CYS A 219 -4.49 15.88 2.79
CA CYS A 219 -5.26 16.91 3.48
C CYS A 219 -6.52 17.32 2.72
N SER A 220 -6.48 17.39 1.38
CA SER A 220 -7.65 17.73 0.57
C SER A 220 -8.72 16.64 0.66
N ILE A 221 -8.34 15.36 0.64
CA ILE A 221 -9.26 14.24 0.82
C ILE A 221 -9.88 14.26 2.22
N VAL A 222 -9.07 14.43 3.27
CA VAL A 222 -9.56 14.51 4.65
C VAL A 222 -10.50 15.71 4.82
N SER A 223 -10.12 16.89 4.35
CA SER A 223 -10.94 18.10 4.39
C SER A 223 -12.28 17.90 3.69
N THR A 224 -12.25 17.32 2.48
CA THR A 224 -13.46 17.04 1.69
C THR A 224 -14.36 16.05 2.42
N SER A 225 -13.80 14.96 2.98
CA SER A 225 -14.56 13.97 3.74
C SER A 225 -15.24 14.58 4.98
N LEU A 226 -14.54 15.46 5.71
CA LEU A 226 -15.06 16.15 6.89
C LEU A 226 -16.14 17.16 6.51
N TYR A 227 -15.97 17.88 5.40
CA TYR A 227 -16.95 18.83 4.90
C TYR A 227 -18.28 18.16 4.55
N TYR A 228 -18.24 17.04 3.82
CA TYR A 228 -19.45 16.27 3.51
C TYR A 228 -20.08 15.68 4.78
N ARG A 229 -19.27 15.14 5.69
CA ARG A 229 -19.76 14.59 6.97
C ARG A 229 -20.45 15.65 7.85
N ARG A 230 -19.96 16.89 7.87
CA ARG A 230 -20.54 17.99 8.66
C ARG A 230 -21.85 18.52 8.09
N ARG A 231 -22.05 18.47 6.77
CA ARG A 231 -23.26 19.00 6.13
C ARG A 231 -24.44 18.05 6.15
N GLY A 232 -24.32 16.84 6.71
CA GLY A 232 -25.36 15.81 6.61
C GLY A 232 -25.65 15.38 5.16
N ALA A 233 -24.89 15.90 4.20
CA ALA A 233 -24.87 15.42 2.85
C ALA A 233 -24.21 14.05 2.92
N ALA A 234 -24.93 13.01 2.49
CA ALA A 234 -24.33 11.74 2.16
C ALA A 234 -23.03 12.01 1.38
N PRO A 235 -21.93 11.28 1.64
CA PRO A 235 -20.74 11.40 0.80
C PRO A 235 -21.19 11.35 -0.66
N LEU A 236 -20.53 12.12 -1.53
CA LEU A 236 -20.78 12.28 -2.97
C LEU A 236 -21.02 10.98 -3.77
N LEU A 237 -20.91 9.82 -3.12
CA LEU A 237 -21.14 8.49 -3.65
C LEU A 237 -21.96 7.67 -2.63
N GLN A 238 -23.28 7.89 -2.62
CA GLN A 238 -24.23 6.83 -2.25
C GLN A 238 -24.89 6.31 -3.54
N PRO A 239 -25.23 5.01 -3.58
CA PRO A 239 -25.10 4.10 -4.73
C PRO A 239 -25.91 4.46 -5.98
#